data_AF-A0A084T0L3-F1
#
_entry.id   AF-A0A084T0L3-F1
#
_cell.length_a   1.000
_cell.length_b   1.000
_cell.length_c   1.000
_cell.angle_alpha   90.00
_cell.angle_beta   90.00
_cell.angle_gamma   90.00
#
_symmetry.space_group_name_H-M   'P 1'
#
loop_
_entity.id
_entity.type
_entity.pdbx_description
1 polymer ?
#
loop_
_entity_poly.entity_id
_entity_poly.type
_entity_poly.pdbx_seq_one_letter_code
_entity_poly.pdbx_strand_id
1 'polypeptide(L)'
;MLNFVADTNQQEAFKNHIIDYRSIPPPAIAHFNTRDEAYAWLNSLSQPPSGGKILIGDEYFNIWYSREEGFRELWRNDIAELFLDDSSSKHLPPVAASFNTREEALEWLTSHPASPMLLVTIAGERYHAVYHKNLNRHTLHSLSRLREEREKRKAEQEQQENAESEPSEE
;
A
#
# COMPACT_ATOMS: atom_id res chain seq x y z
N MET A 1 12.19 -20.51 7.25
CA MET A 1 12.82 -19.18 7.09
C MET A 1 13.24 -18.58 8.43
N LEU A 2 12.36 -18.54 9.45
CA LEU A 2 12.70 -18.02 10.79
C LEU A 2 13.86 -18.78 11.47
N ASN A 3 13.90 -20.10 11.37
CA ASN A 3 15.01 -20.90 11.93
C ASN A 3 16.36 -20.55 11.27
N PHE A 4 16.37 -20.34 9.95
CA PHE A 4 17.58 -19.91 9.23
C PHE A 4 18.11 -18.55 9.69
N VAL A 5 17.21 -17.59 9.95
CA VAL A 5 17.60 -16.26 10.48
C VAL A 5 18.15 -16.37 11.90
N ALA A 6 17.57 -17.25 12.72
CA ALA A 6 18.02 -17.50 14.09
C ALA A 6 19.38 -18.22 14.13
N ASP A 7 19.54 -19.27 13.33
CA ASP A 7 20.76 -20.10 13.26
C ASP A 7 21.95 -19.33 12.67
N THR A 8 21.69 -18.32 11.85
CA THR A 8 22.74 -17.45 11.28
C THR A 8 22.98 -16.16 12.07
N ASN A 9 22.32 -16.00 13.22
CA ASN A 9 22.37 -14.81 14.08
C ASN A 9 22.07 -13.49 13.32
N GLN A 10 21.17 -13.58 12.33
CA GLN A 10 20.75 -12.44 11.50
C GLN A 10 19.47 -11.78 12.05
N GLN A 11 19.07 -12.04 13.30
CA GLN A 11 17.80 -11.54 13.81
C GLN A 11 17.74 -10.01 13.83
N GLU A 12 18.85 -9.33 14.15
CA GLU A 12 18.90 -7.87 14.16
C GLU A 12 18.87 -7.28 12.74
N ALA A 13 19.56 -7.90 11.79
CA ALA A 13 19.48 -7.52 10.37
C ALA A 13 18.07 -7.73 9.80
N PHE A 14 17.40 -8.82 10.19
CA PHE A 14 16.02 -9.09 9.82
C PHE A 14 15.04 -8.11 10.48
N LYS A 15 15.25 -7.76 11.74
CA LYS A 15 14.45 -6.73 12.44
C LYS A 15 14.63 -5.36 11.81
N ASN A 16 15.86 -4.96 11.48
CA ASN A 16 16.13 -3.72 10.77
C ASN A 16 15.52 -3.75 9.37
N HIS A 17 15.61 -4.88 8.66
CA HIS A 17 14.93 -5.06 7.38
C HIS A 17 13.41 -4.91 7.50
N ILE A 18 12.78 -5.43 8.55
CA ILE A 18 11.33 -5.24 8.82
C ILE A 18 11.02 -3.77 9.12
N ILE A 19 11.84 -3.08 9.91
CA ILE A 19 11.68 -1.66 10.24
C ILE A 19 11.82 -0.81 8.97
N ASP A 20 12.81 -1.10 8.14
CA ASP A 20 13.04 -0.44 6.85
C ASP A 20 11.89 -0.75 5.88
N TYR A 21 11.42 -1.99 5.83
CA TYR A 21 10.28 -2.41 5.00
C TYR A 21 8.98 -1.69 5.40
N ARG A 22 8.78 -1.39 6.69
CA ARG A 22 7.66 -0.58 7.17
C ARG A 22 7.85 0.92 6.96
N SER A 23 9.09 1.35 6.74
CA SER A 23 9.44 2.76 6.51
C SER A 23 9.53 3.11 5.02
N ILE A 24 9.39 2.13 4.13
CA ILE A 24 9.48 2.29 2.68
C ILE A 24 8.14 1.83 2.06
N PRO A 25 7.54 2.61 1.15
CA PRO A 25 6.37 2.20 0.40
C PRO A 25 6.58 0.86 -0.32
N PRO A 26 5.57 -0.02 -0.39
CA PRO A 26 5.68 -1.30 -1.06
C PRO A 26 6.18 -1.09 -2.49
N PRO A 27 7.18 -1.86 -2.95
CA PRO A 27 7.65 -1.73 -4.31
C PRO A 27 6.53 -2.12 -5.29
N ALA A 28 6.09 -1.18 -6.11
CA ALA A 28 5.17 -1.43 -7.22
C ALA A 28 5.96 -1.64 -8.52
N ILE A 29 5.60 -2.62 -9.33
CA ILE A 29 6.34 -3.01 -10.55
C ILE A 29 5.80 -2.38 -11.84
N ALA A 30 4.57 -1.86 -11.80
CA ALA A 30 3.92 -1.18 -12.90
C ALA A 30 2.86 -0.20 -12.38
N HIS A 31 2.45 0.76 -13.20
CA HIS A 31 1.35 1.66 -12.88
C HIS A 31 0.44 1.86 -14.10
N PHE A 32 -0.85 2.09 -13.83
CA PHE A 32 -1.89 2.32 -14.83
C PHE A 32 -2.85 3.41 -14.35
N ASN A 33 -3.53 4.08 -15.27
CA ASN A 33 -4.57 5.04 -14.89
C ASN A 33 -5.89 4.32 -14.62
N THR A 34 -6.16 3.24 -15.35
CA THR A 34 -7.41 2.49 -15.26
C THR A 34 -7.20 1.01 -15.00
N ARG A 35 -8.26 0.35 -14.53
CA ARG A 35 -8.27 -1.09 -14.30
C ARG A 35 -8.24 -1.88 -15.60
N ASP A 36 -8.83 -1.35 -16.68
CA ASP A 36 -8.81 -1.95 -18.00
C ASP A 36 -7.40 -1.98 -18.59
N GLU A 37 -6.65 -0.88 -18.47
CA GLU A 37 -5.23 -0.82 -18.86
C GLU A 37 -4.40 -1.85 -18.08
N ALA A 38 -4.62 -1.94 -16.76
CA ALA A 38 -3.93 -2.88 -15.90
C ALA A 38 -4.22 -4.34 -16.29
N TYR A 39 -5.47 -4.68 -16.58
CA TYR A 39 -5.85 -6.01 -17.03
C TYR A 39 -5.35 -6.33 -18.43
N ALA A 40 -5.37 -5.37 -19.36
CA ALA A 40 -4.80 -5.55 -20.69
C ALA A 40 -3.30 -5.89 -20.61
N TRP A 41 -2.56 -5.16 -19.77
CA TRP A 41 -1.17 -5.46 -19.48
C TRP A 41 -1.01 -6.85 -18.84
N LEU A 42 -1.77 -7.15 -17.77
CA LEU A 42 -1.69 -8.42 -17.06
C LEU A 42 -1.94 -9.62 -18.00
N ASN A 43 -2.90 -9.48 -18.92
CA ASN A 43 -3.26 -10.52 -19.87
C ASN A 43 -2.23 -10.71 -20.99
N SER A 44 -1.45 -9.67 -21.31
CA SER A 44 -0.35 -9.77 -22.28
C SER A 44 0.84 -10.60 -21.78
N LEU A 45 0.96 -10.78 -20.47
CA LEU A 45 2.08 -11.53 -19.87
C LEU A 45 1.85 -13.03 -19.98
N SER A 46 2.87 -13.76 -20.44
CA SER A 46 2.85 -15.23 -20.45
C SER A 46 2.92 -15.82 -19.03
N GLN A 47 3.68 -15.17 -18.15
CA GLN A 47 3.82 -15.54 -16.74
C GLN A 47 3.83 -14.28 -15.86
N PRO A 48 2.64 -13.82 -15.42
CA PRO A 48 2.56 -12.71 -14.48
C PRO A 48 3.29 -12.98 -13.16
N PRO A 49 3.92 -11.96 -12.56
CA PRO A 49 4.59 -12.09 -11.27
C PRO A 49 3.56 -12.11 -10.13
N SER A 50 3.12 -13.31 -9.73
CA SER A 50 2.21 -13.52 -8.60
C SER A 50 2.78 -12.90 -7.31
N GLY A 51 1.95 -12.22 -6.53
CA GLY A 51 2.35 -11.45 -5.35
C GLY A 51 3.01 -10.10 -5.67
N GLY A 52 3.26 -9.79 -6.94
CA GLY A 52 3.71 -8.48 -7.39
C GLY A 52 2.64 -7.42 -7.11
N LYS A 53 3.08 -6.18 -6.84
CA LYS A 53 2.19 -5.04 -6.61
C LYS A 53 2.21 -4.10 -7.79
N ILE A 54 1.07 -3.57 -8.18
CA ILE A 54 0.95 -2.51 -9.19
C ILE A 54 0.17 -1.34 -8.61
N LEU A 55 0.26 -0.19 -9.28
CA LEU A 55 -0.57 0.97 -8.99
C LEU A 55 -1.67 1.12 -10.04
N ILE A 56 -2.90 1.37 -9.61
CA ILE A 56 -3.97 1.86 -10.47
C ILE A 56 -4.41 3.21 -9.89
N GLY A 57 -4.15 4.28 -10.63
CA GLY A 57 -4.16 5.64 -10.09
C GLY A 57 -3.10 5.79 -8.99
N ASP A 58 -3.57 5.98 -7.76
CA ASP A 58 -2.72 6.07 -6.56
C ASP A 58 -2.89 4.84 -5.65
N GLU A 59 -3.68 3.85 -6.04
CA GLU A 59 -3.99 2.70 -5.20
C GLU A 59 -3.14 1.49 -5.55
N TYR A 60 -2.74 0.74 -4.52
CA TYR A 60 -2.01 -0.51 -4.72
C TYR A 60 -2.97 -1.67 -4.99
N PHE A 61 -2.55 -2.53 -5.91
CA PHE A 61 -3.19 -3.81 -6.19
C PHE A 61 -2.15 -4.92 -6.17
N ASN A 62 -2.49 -6.07 -5.60
CA ASN A 62 -1.71 -7.30 -5.70
C ASN A 62 -2.13 -8.07 -6.96
N ILE A 63 -1.15 -8.68 -7.61
CA ILE A 63 -1.35 -9.64 -8.69
C ILE A 63 -1.55 -11.01 -8.08
N TRP A 64 -2.69 -11.64 -8.37
CA TRP A 64 -2.88 -13.08 -8.20
C TRP A 64 -2.70 -13.75 -9.54
N TYR A 65 -1.76 -14.68 -9.63
CA TYR A 65 -1.63 -15.56 -10.79
C TYR A 65 -1.50 -17.03 -10.38
N SER A 66 -2.37 -17.88 -10.93
CA SER A 66 -2.28 -19.34 -10.86
C SER A 66 -1.97 -19.88 -12.26
N ARG A 67 -0.82 -20.54 -12.40
CA ARG A 67 -0.44 -21.16 -13.68
C ARG A 67 -1.33 -22.36 -14.02
N GLU A 68 -1.71 -23.14 -13.01
CA GLU A 68 -2.48 -24.38 -13.18
C GLU A 68 -3.91 -24.08 -13.62
N GLU A 69 -4.52 -23.06 -13.03
CA GLU A 69 -5.90 -22.66 -13.32
C GLU A 69 -5.97 -21.61 -14.44
N GLY A 70 -4.84 -21.05 -14.87
CA GLY A 70 -4.78 -19.91 -15.79
C GLY A 70 -5.38 -18.62 -15.23
N PHE A 71 -5.69 -18.58 -13.94
CA PHE A 71 -6.36 -17.48 -13.27
C PHE A 71 -5.44 -16.28 -13.09
N ARG A 72 -5.94 -15.08 -13.41
CA ARG A 72 -5.21 -13.81 -13.34
C ARG A 72 -6.14 -12.74 -12.80
N GLU A 73 -5.83 -12.22 -11.62
CA GLU A 73 -6.64 -11.18 -11.00
C GLU A 73 -5.83 -10.11 -10.28
N LEU A 74 -6.50 -8.97 -10.08
CA LEU A 74 -5.97 -7.81 -9.37
C LEU A 74 -6.83 -7.53 -8.13
N TRP A 75 -6.22 -7.66 -6.96
CA TRP A 75 -6.91 -7.54 -5.68
C TRP A 75 -6.39 -6.28 -5.00
N ARG A 76 -7.29 -5.44 -4.50
CA ARG A 76 -6.88 -4.19 -3.86
C ARG A 76 -5.99 -4.52 -2.66
N ASN A 77 -4.86 -3.84 -2.54
CA ASN A 77 -3.92 -4.06 -1.46
C ASN A 77 -4.19 -3.10 -0.31
N ASP A 78 -4.31 -3.68 0.88
CA ASP A 78 -4.57 -2.99 2.12
C ASP A 78 -3.29 -2.35 2.67
N ILE A 79 -3.02 -1.14 2.20
CA ILE A 79 -1.87 -0.34 2.61
C ILE A 79 -2.13 0.55 3.82
N ALA A 80 -3.35 0.55 4.37
CA ALA A 80 -3.73 1.45 5.46
C ALA A 80 -2.79 1.35 6.67
N GLU A 81 -2.41 0.14 7.10
CA GLU A 81 -1.49 -0.06 8.25
C GLU A 81 -0.07 0.49 7.99
N LEU A 82 0.32 0.70 6.74
CA LEU A 82 1.62 1.28 6.40
C LEU A 82 1.61 2.81 6.53
N PHE A 83 0.50 3.43 6.15
CA PHE A 83 0.36 4.89 6.07
C PHE A 83 -0.29 5.48 7.32
N LEU A 84 -1.02 4.67 8.08
CA LEU A 84 -1.62 5.05 9.35
C LEU A 84 -0.69 4.61 10.48
N ASP A 85 0.23 5.48 10.87
CA ASP A 85 1.00 5.28 12.11
C ASP A 85 0.09 5.62 13.30
N ASP A 86 -0.59 4.61 13.82
CA ASP A 86 -1.51 4.73 14.95
C ASP A 86 -0.81 4.55 16.31
N SER A 87 0.53 4.44 16.31
CA SER A 87 1.27 4.39 17.56
C SER A 87 1.25 5.77 18.21
N SER A 88 0.58 5.87 19.37
CA SER A 88 0.50 7.08 20.20
C SER A 88 1.86 7.68 20.58
N SER A 89 2.96 6.97 20.32
CA SER A 89 4.35 7.35 20.57
C SER A 89 5.09 7.95 19.37
N LYS A 90 4.59 7.83 18.13
CA LYS A 90 5.18 8.51 16.96
C LYS A 90 4.30 9.65 16.52
N HIS A 91 4.78 10.86 16.70
CA HIS A 91 4.16 12.02 16.07
C HIS A 91 4.25 11.85 14.56
N LEU A 92 3.11 12.00 13.86
CA LEU A 92 3.10 12.10 12.40
C LEU A 92 4.19 13.08 11.97
N PRO A 93 4.93 12.77 10.89
CA PRO A 93 5.95 13.68 10.39
C PRO A 93 5.33 15.07 10.16
N PRO A 94 6.09 16.16 10.39
CA PRO A 94 5.58 17.49 10.13
C PRO A 94 5.12 17.62 8.68
N VAL A 95 4.04 18.37 8.48
CA VAL A 95 3.54 18.67 7.13
C VAL A 95 4.61 19.46 6.39
N ALA A 96 5.08 18.91 5.27
CA ALA A 96 6.14 19.50 4.46
C ALA A 96 5.65 20.69 3.63
N ALA A 97 4.41 20.62 3.12
CA ALA A 97 3.79 21.67 2.33
C ALA A 97 2.26 21.57 2.34
N SER A 98 1.59 22.67 1.99
CA SER A 98 0.13 22.75 1.87
C SER A 98 -0.26 23.35 0.52
N PHE A 99 -1.27 22.77 -0.11
CA PHE A 99 -1.73 23.11 -1.45
C PHE A 99 -3.26 23.25 -1.48
N ASN A 100 -3.78 23.97 -2.47
CA ASN A 100 -5.23 24.08 -2.67
C ASN A 100 -5.75 22.94 -3.54
N THR A 101 -4.93 22.48 -4.50
CA THR A 101 -5.32 21.45 -5.47
C THR A 101 -4.33 20.29 -5.52
N ARG A 102 -4.80 19.17 -6.06
CA ARG A 102 -3.97 17.97 -6.23
C ARG A 102 -2.89 18.18 -7.29
N GLU A 103 -3.21 18.92 -8.34
CA GLU A 103 -2.34 19.23 -9.45
C GLU A 103 -1.14 20.06 -8.98
N GLU A 104 -1.38 21.10 -8.17
CA GLU A 104 -0.32 21.92 -7.54
C GLU A 104 0.62 21.05 -6.70
N ALA A 105 0.08 20.15 -5.89
CA ALA A 105 0.87 19.26 -5.05
C ALA A 105 1.76 18.33 -5.90
N LEU A 106 1.21 17.74 -6.96
CA LEU A 106 1.95 16.86 -7.86
C LEU A 106 3.05 17.60 -8.63
N GLU A 107 2.77 18.82 -9.08
CA GLU A 107 3.77 19.67 -9.73
C GLU A 107 4.93 19.97 -8.79
N TRP A 108 4.64 20.37 -7.54
CA TRP A 108 5.67 20.62 -6.53
C TRP A 108 6.54 19.38 -6.25
N LEU A 109 5.90 18.21 -6.19
CA LEU A 109 6.56 16.92 -5.95
C LEU A 109 7.54 16.52 -7.06
N THR A 110 7.37 17.01 -8.29
CA THR A 110 8.36 16.76 -9.36
C THR A 110 9.74 17.33 -9.03
N SER A 111 9.76 18.49 -8.35
CA SER A 111 10.99 19.20 -7.96
C SER A 111 11.42 18.89 -6.52
N HIS A 112 10.53 18.32 -5.71
CA HIS A 112 10.77 17.93 -4.33
C HIS A 112 10.34 16.48 -4.07
N PRO A 113 11.07 15.48 -4.61
CA PRO A 113 10.63 14.10 -4.53
C PRO A 113 10.57 13.59 -3.09
N ALA A 114 9.48 12.93 -2.74
CA ALA A 114 9.28 12.35 -1.41
C ALA A 114 10.25 11.19 -1.16
N SER A 115 11.28 11.35 -0.31
CA SER A 115 12.23 10.25 -0.05
C SER A 115 12.11 9.71 1.38
N PRO A 116 11.45 8.55 1.62
CA PRO A 116 10.59 7.79 0.71
C PRO A 116 9.10 8.23 0.76
N MET A 117 8.74 8.98 1.79
CA MET A 117 7.39 9.48 2.05
C MET A 117 7.47 10.86 2.71
N LEU A 118 6.48 11.70 2.45
CA LEU A 118 6.30 12.97 3.15
C LEU A 118 4.81 13.22 3.39
N LEU A 119 4.50 14.11 4.34
CA LEU A 119 3.13 14.51 4.63
C LEU A 119 2.85 15.86 3.97
N VAL A 120 1.76 15.96 3.21
CA VAL A 120 1.26 17.23 2.65
C VAL A 120 -0.19 17.44 3.03
N THR A 121 -0.63 18.69 2.96
CA THR A 121 -2.03 19.04 3.05
C THR A 121 -2.52 19.49 1.68
N ILE A 122 -3.69 19.02 1.25
CA ILE A 122 -4.35 19.44 0.01
C ILE A 122 -5.79 19.80 0.38
N ALA A 123 -6.21 21.04 0.13
CA ALA A 123 -7.54 21.54 0.48
C ALA A 123 -7.94 21.29 1.96
N GLY A 124 -6.97 21.34 2.88
CA GLY A 124 -7.18 21.09 4.32
C GLY A 124 -7.15 19.62 4.75
N GLU A 125 -7.09 18.68 3.82
CA GLU A 125 -6.97 17.24 4.09
C GLU A 125 -5.51 16.79 4.02
N ARG A 126 -5.11 15.83 4.87
CA ARG A 126 -3.74 15.33 4.93
C ARG A 126 -3.53 14.11 4.04
N TYR A 127 -2.43 14.10 3.32
CA TYR A 127 -2.03 13.05 2.40
C TYR A 127 -0.59 12.58 2.66
N HIS A 128 -0.37 11.28 2.57
CA HIS A 128 0.98 10.75 2.37
C HIS A 128 1.35 10.84 0.88
N ALA A 129 2.36 11.65 0.58
CA ALA A 129 3.00 11.63 -0.73
C ALA A 129 4.13 10.61 -0.73
N VAL A 130 4.13 9.77 -1.75
CA VAL A 130 5.08 8.66 -1.92
C VAL A 130 5.79 8.83 -3.25
N TYR A 131 7.12 8.66 -3.27
CA TYR A 131 7.86 8.58 -4.52
C TYR A 131 8.31 7.15 -4.83
N HIS A 132 7.77 6.61 -5.92
CA HIS A 132 8.15 5.32 -6.48
C HIS A 132 9.31 5.52 -7.44
N LYS A 133 10.55 5.48 -6.91
CA LYS A 133 11.78 5.73 -7.68
C LYS A 133 11.88 4.88 -8.95
N ASN A 134 11.52 3.61 -8.87
CA ASN A 134 11.57 2.67 -9.99
C ASN A 134 10.52 2.93 -11.08
N LEU A 135 9.44 3.64 -10.74
CA LEU A 135 8.38 4.04 -11.67
C LEU A 135 8.47 5.52 -12.05
N ASN A 136 9.42 6.27 -11.47
CA ASN A 136 9.51 7.72 -11.53
C ASN A 136 8.14 8.41 -11.31
N ARG A 137 7.37 7.92 -10.32
CA ARG A 137 5.97 8.33 -10.10
C ARG A 137 5.72 8.71 -8.66
N HIS A 138 4.86 9.72 -8.48
CA HIS A 138 4.34 10.11 -7.19
C HIS A 138 2.90 9.63 -7.00
N THR A 139 2.56 9.16 -5.80
CA THR A 139 1.18 8.84 -5.40
C THR A 139 0.81 9.62 -4.14
N LEU A 140 -0.47 9.97 -4.03
CA LEU A 140 -1.04 10.71 -2.91
C LEU A 140 -2.11 9.85 -2.22
N HIS A 141 -1.86 9.47 -0.97
CA HIS A 141 -2.77 8.64 -0.19
C HIS A 141 -3.46 9.48 0.89
N SER A 142 -4.77 9.67 0.75
CA SER A 142 -5.60 10.38 1.73
C SER A 142 -5.62 9.64 3.08
N LEU A 143 -5.29 10.34 4.16
CA LEU A 143 -5.31 9.76 5.51
C LEU A 143 -6.73 9.47 6.02
N SER A 144 -7.72 10.29 5.68
CA SER A 144 -9.12 10.04 6.05
C SER A 144 -9.65 8.79 5.36
N ARG A 145 -9.43 8.68 4.05
CA ARG A 145 -9.85 7.52 3.27
C ARG A 145 -9.22 6.22 3.78
N LEU A 146 -7.91 6.25 4.06
CA LEU A 146 -7.23 5.07 4.62
C LEU A 146 -7.81 4.67 5.99
N ARG A 147 -8.22 5.64 6.83
CA ARG A 147 -8.86 5.36 8.12
C ARG A 147 -10.22 4.72 7.93
N GLU A 148 -11.06 5.28 7.05
CA GLU A 148 -12.38 4.73 6.72
C GLU A 148 -12.27 3.27 6.25
N GLU A 149 -11.30 2.99 5.37
CA GLU A 149 -11.06 1.64 4.85
C GLU A 149 -10.63 0.65 5.95
N ARG A 150 -9.80 1.11 6.89
CA ARG A 150 -9.37 0.28 8.04
C ARG A 150 -10.55 -0.05 8.94
N GLU A 151 -11.37 0.94 9.29
CA GLU A 151 -12.53 0.75 10.17
C GLU A 151 -13.58 -0.15 9.51
N LYS A 152 -13.82 0.02 8.20
CA LYS A 152 -14.68 -0.89 7.44
C LYS A 152 -14.19 -2.34 7.52
N ARG A 153 -12.88 -2.57 7.35
CA ARG A 153 -12.30 -3.92 7.42
C ARG A 153 -12.45 -4.54 8.81
N LYS A 154 -12.18 -3.77 9.87
CA LYS A 154 -12.38 -4.24 11.25
C LYS A 154 -13.83 -4.67 11.48
N ALA A 155 -14.78 -3.87 11.01
CA ALA A 155 -16.20 -4.20 11.12
C ALA A 155 -16.57 -5.48 10.33
N GLU A 156 -16.02 -5.66 9.12
CA GLU A 156 -16.22 -6.88 8.33
C GLU A 156 -15.63 -8.13 9.03
N GLN A 157 -14.44 -7.99 9.63
CA GLN A 157 -13.81 -9.07 10.41
C GLN A 157 -14.62 -9.43 11.66
N GLU A 158 -15.06 -8.45 12.43
CA GLU A 158 -15.89 -8.66 13.62
C GLU A 158 -17.23 -9.33 13.26
N GLN A 159 -17.84 -8.94 12.13
CA GLN A 159 -19.06 -9.59 11.63
C GLN A 159 -18.82 -11.05 11.25
N GLN A 160 -17.69 -11.35 10.62
CA GLN A 160 -17.36 -12.69 10.18
C GLN A 160 -17.00 -13.60 11.35
N GLU A 161 -16.26 -13.09 12.34
CA GLU A 161 -15.98 -13.80 13.59
C GLU A 161 -17.27 -14.08 14.38
N ASN A 162 -18.18 -13.11 14.48
CA ASN A 162 -19.47 -13.33 15.13
C ASN A 162 -20.34 -14.36 14.39
N ALA A 163 -20.34 -14.36 13.06
CA ALA A 163 -21.08 -15.34 12.25
C ALA A 163 -20.52 -16.76 12.35
N GLU A 164 -19.20 -16.93 12.53
CA GLU A 164 -18.57 -18.23 12.79
C GLU A 164 -18.73 -18.70 14.26
N SER A 165 -19.05 -17.78 15.17
CA SER A 165 -19.20 -18.03 16.61
C SER A 165 -20.61 -18.44 17.05
N GLU A 166 -21.64 -18.23 16.22
CA GLU A 166 -22.99 -18.74 16.49
C GLU A 166 -23.04 -20.23 16.11
N PRO A 167 -23.13 -21.17 17.08
CA PRO A 167 -23.34 -22.56 16.73
C PRO A 167 -24.74 -22.67 16.12
N SER A 168 -24.83 -23.30 14.95
CA SER A 168 -26.11 -23.74 14.40
C SER A 168 -26.78 -24.66 15.42
N GLU A 169 -27.76 -24.13 16.13
CA GLU A 169 -28.66 -24.90 16.99
C GLU A 169 -29.44 -25.87 16.10
N GLU A 170 -29.03 -27.14 16.11
CA GLU A 170 -29.87 -28.30 15.77
C GLU A 170 -30.43 -28.95 17.04
#